data_AF-A0A534ZNU0-F1
#
_entry.id   AF-A0A534ZNU0-F1
#
_cell.length_a   1.000
_cell.length_b   1.000
_cell.length_c   1.000
_cell.angle_alpha   90.00
_cell.angle_beta   90.00
_cell.angle_gamma   90.00
#
_symmetry.space_group_name_H-M   'P 1'
#
loop_
_entity.id
_entity.type
_entity.pdbx_description
1 polymer ?
#
loop_
_entity_poly.entity_id
_entity_poly.type
_entity_poly.pdbx_seq_one_letter_code
_entity_poly.pdbx_strand_id
1 'polypeptide(L)'
;ANASMYPCPASTTTTSTTTTSSTVVTTSTTSTTTTTLLPLPTTTTTLGTTTTTSTTTTTLGCTCAGGTPAQMASTTGIGSGNCGHLESDTNPNFFSLACGGLYVGGASVGVPLPFQVPDNGTSISKISACSGTSITLTAATAAEAGGNRCSGGSNTNGSCTTNADCPGGTCKFLKCTKAGCQFGPPLPLPNGAHLNAATSTCVINTVSVDGSGSGDCSTGVIPNFNLPLGSTIYLAGDLLPMRCVGGTTPGANCAAGGGCGTVTPGSCPGGTCVNDNGRCTDNGAVCCSDADCNVGATCETGACSGGTNNGNGCITSADCPGGICTTFIQPCPICEATTMKCNGGPNDTLACTPVSSTPNGDFSTAHECPPPTSLNIGTLAIGFALTTGTKTKTAVDLTDQSNVFCGFCKNKTTSAFKQPAVACTSNADCAGFSGDVPPHTSCGQRTSGAFSAADIARTIVETGNAVGPIVVGGPAQPQTLVSIFCIPPSFSPAVDAAADLPGPGAVALQGTVVLTP
;
A
#
# COMPACT_ATOMS: atom_id res chain seq x y z
N ALA A 1 -10.46 -6.93 58.05
CA ALA A 1 -11.69 -7.50 58.65
C ALA A 1 -12.47 -8.20 57.54
N ASN A 2 -12.67 -9.52 57.69
CA ASN A 2 -13.55 -10.48 56.99
C ASN A 2 -13.80 -10.28 55.48
N ALA A 3 -13.27 -11.10 54.56
CA ALA A 3 -13.46 -12.55 54.34
C ALA A 3 -14.85 -12.95 53.82
N SER A 4 -14.91 -13.36 52.53
CA SER A 4 -15.63 -14.56 52.09
C SER A 4 -15.13 -15.00 50.71
N MET A 5 -14.22 -15.98 50.74
CA MET A 5 -14.03 -16.98 49.69
C MET A 5 -15.05 -18.10 49.94
N TYR A 6 -15.74 -18.57 48.90
CA TYR A 6 -16.17 -19.97 48.77
C TYR A 6 -16.22 -20.35 47.26
N PRO A 7 -15.95 -21.63 46.89
CA PRO A 7 -15.32 -22.01 45.62
C PRO A 7 -16.28 -22.62 44.58
N CYS A 8 -15.71 -22.87 43.39
CA CYS A 8 -16.29 -23.45 42.17
C CYS A 8 -17.13 -24.73 42.36
N PRO A 9 -17.96 -25.05 41.35
CA PRO A 9 -18.01 -26.40 40.79
C PRO A 9 -17.40 -26.42 39.38
N ALA A 10 -16.53 -27.40 39.16
CA ALA A 10 -15.98 -27.73 37.85
C ALA A 10 -17.10 -28.16 36.91
N SER A 11 -17.17 -27.53 35.73
CA SER A 11 -18.03 -27.98 34.64
C SER A 11 -17.15 -28.67 33.59
N THR A 12 -17.31 -29.98 33.49
CA THR A 12 -16.75 -30.84 32.44
C THR A 12 -17.35 -30.44 31.08
N THR A 13 -16.55 -29.83 30.22
CA THR A 13 -16.92 -29.61 28.81
C THR A 13 -16.53 -30.83 27.99
N THR A 14 -17.51 -31.63 27.62
CA THR A 14 -17.37 -32.76 26.70
C THR A 14 -17.18 -32.22 25.27
N THR A 15 -16.06 -32.57 24.64
CA THR A 15 -15.80 -32.36 23.22
C THR A 15 -16.69 -33.29 22.39
N SER A 16 -17.66 -32.76 21.66
CA SER A 16 -18.33 -33.48 20.57
C SER A 16 -17.73 -33.05 19.24
N THR A 17 -16.90 -33.93 18.67
CA THR A 17 -16.39 -33.84 17.29
C THR A 17 -17.49 -34.28 16.33
N THR A 18 -18.06 -33.35 15.56
CA THR A 18 -18.94 -33.68 14.43
C THR A 18 -18.08 -33.98 13.21
N THR A 19 -17.89 -35.26 12.90
CA THR A 19 -17.20 -35.73 11.69
C THR A 19 -18.21 -35.82 10.54
N THR A 20 -18.17 -34.88 9.61
CA THR A 20 -18.96 -34.99 8.37
C THR A 20 -18.19 -35.86 7.38
N SER A 21 -18.59 -37.13 7.27
CA SER A 21 -18.06 -38.09 6.30
C SER A 21 -18.83 -37.95 4.98
N SER A 22 -18.22 -37.40 3.94
CA SER A 22 -18.75 -37.39 2.58
C SER A 22 -18.39 -38.71 1.88
N THR A 23 -19.36 -39.63 1.81
CA THR A 23 -19.31 -40.81 0.95
C THR A 23 -19.56 -40.41 -0.50
N VAL A 24 -18.57 -40.57 -1.37
CA VAL A 24 -18.74 -40.49 -2.83
C VAL A 24 -19.41 -41.79 -3.31
N VAL A 25 -20.69 -41.72 -3.67
CA VAL A 25 -21.41 -42.81 -4.32
C VAL A 25 -20.93 -42.90 -5.77
N THR A 26 -20.29 -44.02 -6.10
CA THR A 26 -19.95 -44.39 -7.48
C THR A 26 -21.15 -45.07 -8.10
N THR A 27 -21.85 -44.40 -9.02
CA THR A 27 -22.96 -45.00 -9.77
C THR A 27 -22.46 -45.42 -11.16
N SER A 28 -22.29 -46.72 -11.36
CA SER A 28 -22.10 -47.34 -12.67
C SER A 28 -23.42 -47.38 -13.43
N THR A 29 -23.46 -46.88 -14.66
CA THR A 29 -24.58 -47.11 -15.58
C THR A 29 -24.10 -47.91 -16.79
N THR A 30 -24.62 -49.13 -16.87
CA THR A 30 -24.43 -50.10 -17.94
C THR A 30 -25.29 -49.75 -19.16
N SER A 31 -24.77 -50.10 -20.33
CA SER A 31 -25.36 -49.89 -21.65
C SER A 31 -26.62 -50.72 -21.91
N THR A 32 -27.58 -50.12 -22.63
CA THR A 32 -28.58 -50.86 -23.43
C THR A 32 -28.75 -50.17 -24.78
N THR A 33 -28.30 -50.85 -25.83
CA THR A 33 -28.50 -50.55 -27.24
C THR A 33 -29.93 -50.94 -27.65
N THR A 34 -30.66 -50.00 -28.25
CA THR A 34 -31.95 -50.28 -28.90
C THR A 34 -31.85 -49.90 -30.37
N THR A 35 -32.03 -50.90 -31.22
CA THR A 35 -32.00 -50.82 -32.68
C THR A 35 -33.33 -50.28 -33.20
N THR A 36 -33.30 -49.19 -33.96
CA THR A 36 -34.44 -48.74 -34.78
C THR A 36 -33.94 -48.45 -36.20
N LEU A 37 -34.38 -49.29 -37.14
CA LEU A 37 -34.19 -49.16 -38.58
C LEU A 37 -35.22 -48.17 -39.16
N LEU A 38 -34.81 -47.27 -40.08
CA LEU A 38 -35.61 -46.64 -41.18
C LEU A 38 -34.75 -45.55 -41.90
N PRO A 39 -35.07 -45.12 -43.15
CA PRO A 39 -34.31 -45.53 -44.34
C PRO A 39 -33.38 -44.46 -44.96
N LEU A 40 -32.53 -44.96 -45.85
CA LEU A 40 -31.56 -44.29 -46.73
C LEU A 40 -32.12 -43.09 -47.51
N PRO A 41 -31.34 -41.99 -47.61
CA PRO A 41 -31.36 -41.13 -48.79
C PRO A 41 -29.98 -41.03 -49.47
N THR A 42 -30.02 -41.37 -50.75
CA THR A 42 -29.26 -40.89 -51.91
C THR A 42 -28.06 -39.96 -51.67
N THR A 43 -26.89 -40.44 -52.10
CA THR A 43 -25.66 -39.68 -52.31
C THR A 43 -25.82 -38.62 -53.41
N THR A 44 -25.57 -37.36 -53.06
CA THR A 44 -25.26 -36.28 -54.03
C THR A 44 -23.89 -35.73 -53.68
N THR A 45 -22.91 -35.94 -54.56
CA THR A 45 -21.52 -35.52 -54.38
C THR A 45 -21.40 -34.03 -54.66
N THR A 46 -21.23 -33.21 -53.63
CA THR A 46 -20.77 -31.82 -53.76
C THR A 46 -19.32 -31.71 -53.31
N LEU A 47 -18.47 -31.23 -54.22
CA LEU A 47 -17.04 -31.05 -54.03
C LEU A 47 -16.81 -29.83 -53.12
N GLY A 48 -16.76 -30.04 -51.80
CA GLY A 48 -16.38 -29.03 -50.83
C GLY A 48 -14.86 -28.93 -50.73
N THR A 49 -14.28 -27.87 -51.30
CA THR A 49 -12.88 -27.49 -51.05
C THR A 49 -12.70 -27.24 -49.55
N THR A 50 -12.07 -28.19 -48.87
CA THR A 50 -11.66 -28.05 -47.47
C THR A 50 -10.40 -27.19 -47.46
N THR A 51 -10.56 -25.88 -47.22
CA THR A 51 -9.43 -25.02 -46.88
C THR A 51 -8.96 -25.41 -45.48
N THR A 52 -7.95 -26.28 -45.41
CA THR A 52 -7.16 -26.45 -44.19
C THR A 52 -6.41 -25.15 -43.93
N THR A 53 -6.98 -24.29 -43.07
CA THR A 53 -6.20 -23.22 -42.45
C THR A 53 -5.27 -23.88 -41.45
N SER A 54 -4.05 -24.22 -41.87
CA SER A 54 -2.97 -24.53 -40.95
C SER A 54 -2.59 -23.24 -40.23
N THR A 55 -3.07 -23.06 -39.00
CA THR A 55 -2.43 -22.11 -38.08
C THR A 55 -1.08 -22.70 -37.69
N THR A 56 -0.07 -22.46 -38.53
CA THR A 56 1.32 -22.51 -38.09
C THR A 56 1.45 -21.47 -36.98
N THR A 57 1.26 -21.89 -35.74
CA THR A 57 1.78 -21.17 -34.58
C THR A 57 3.29 -21.33 -34.63
N THR A 58 3.95 -20.49 -35.41
CA THR A 58 5.36 -20.21 -35.19
C THR A 58 5.46 -19.70 -33.76
N THR A 59 5.87 -20.56 -32.84
CA THR A 59 6.37 -20.14 -31.53
C THR A 59 7.59 -19.29 -31.81
N LEU A 60 7.40 -17.97 -31.86
CA LEU A 60 8.52 -17.03 -31.92
C LEU A 60 9.37 -17.32 -30.69
N GLY A 61 10.64 -17.66 -30.90
CA GLY A 61 11.60 -17.69 -29.80
C GLY A 61 11.64 -16.32 -29.11
N CYS A 62 12.13 -16.29 -27.88
CA CYS A 62 12.38 -15.03 -27.20
C CYS A 62 13.48 -14.25 -27.94
N THR A 63 13.22 -12.97 -28.24
CA THR A 63 14.13 -12.07 -28.95
C THR A 63 14.51 -10.85 -28.12
N CYS A 64 14.37 -10.94 -26.79
CA CYS A 64 14.88 -9.90 -25.90
C CYS A 64 16.41 -9.78 -26.03
N ALA A 65 16.90 -8.54 -26.01
CA ALA A 65 18.34 -8.28 -26.01
C ALA A 65 18.97 -8.91 -24.77
N GLY A 66 20.08 -9.63 -24.91
CA GLY A 66 20.74 -10.34 -23.80
C GLY A 66 20.22 -11.76 -23.53
N GLY A 67 19.20 -12.23 -24.27
CA GLY A 67 18.70 -13.60 -24.18
C GLY A 67 17.30 -13.72 -23.59
N THR A 68 16.90 -14.93 -23.23
CA THR A 68 15.58 -15.18 -22.60
C THR A 68 15.64 -14.79 -21.13
N PRO A 69 14.81 -13.85 -20.65
CA PRO A 69 14.79 -13.48 -19.25
C PRO A 69 13.97 -14.49 -18.42
N ALA A 70 14.42 -14.80 -17.22
CA ALA A 70 13.68 -15.61 -16.24
C ALA A 70 12.93 -14.75 -15.21
N GLN A 71 13.42 -13.56 -14.89
CA GLN A 71 12.79 -12.70 -13.89
C GLN A 71 12.82 -11.22 -14.29
N MET A 72 11.87 -10.49 -13.73
CA MET A 72 11.83 -9.03 -13.74
C MET A 72 11.82 -8.55 -12.29
N ALA A 73 12.79 -7.71 -11.93
CA ALA A 73 12.84 -7.07 -10.63
C ALA A 73 12.57 -5.57 -10.80
N SER A 74 11.60 -5.05 -10.04
CA SER A 74 11.33 -3.62 -9.95
C SER A 74 11.66 -3.12 -8.56
N THR A 75 12.40 -2.03 -8.43
CA THR A 75 12.78 -1.44 -7.14
C THR A 75 12.33 0.01 -7.09
N THR A 76 11.55 0.39 -6.08
CA THR A 76 11.12 1.78 -5.89
C THR A 76 12.32 2.70 -5.61
N GLY A 77 12.23 3.94 -6.04
CA GLY A 77 13.16 5.03 -5.77
C GLY A 77 12.42 6.21 -5.15
N ILE A 78 13.17 7.23 -4.74
CA ILE A 78 12.59 8.51 -4.35
C ILE A 78 11.95 9.15 -5.59
N GLY A 79 10.68 9.52 -5.49
CA GLY A 79 9.97 10.18 -6.56
C GLY A 79 10.32 11.66 -6.69
N SER A 80 10.38 12.14 -7.93
CA SER A 80 10.53 13.57 -8.23
C SER A 80 9.74 13.98 -9.47
N GLY A 81 9.27 15.21 -9.49
CA GLY A 81 8.45 15.76 -10.58
C GLY A 81 6.98 15.34 -10.52
N ASN A 82 6.28 15.51 -11.63
CA ASN A 82 4.84 15.31 -11.74
C ASN A 82 4.56 14.07 -12.57
N CYS A 83 3.81 13.13 -12.01
CA CYS A 83 3.38 11.90 -12.67
C CYS A 83 1.91 11.93 -13.06
N GLY A 84 1.15 12.93 -12.64
CA GLY A 84 -0.26 13.02 -12.98
C GLY A 84 -0.89 14.36 -12.63
N HIS A 85 -2.21 14.40 -12.75
CA HIS A 85 -3.02 15.55 -12.39
C HIS A 85 -4.49 15.18 -12.18
N LEU A 86 -5.23 16.09 -11.56
CA LEU A 86 -6.67 16.08 -11.46
C LEU A 86 -7.27 17.10 -12.43
N GLU A 87 -8.35 16.68 -13.06
CA GLU A 87 -9.20 17.50 -13.92
C GLU A 87 -10.55 17.70 -13.25
N SER A 88 -11.09 18.90 -13.29
CA SER A 88 -12.50 19.19 -12.97
C SER A 88 -13.29 19.40 -14.27
N ASP A 89 -14.59 19.62 -14.15
CA ASP A 89 -15.45 19.96 -15.31
C ASP A 89 -15.06 21.30 -15.98
N THR A 90 -14.25 22.13 -15.31
CA THR A 90 -13.88 23.48 -15.79
C THR A 90 -12.38 23.72 -15.90
N ASN A 91 -11.56 22.90 -15.24
CA ASN A 91 -10.11 23.04 -15.24
C ASN A 91 -9.43 21.68 -15.51
N PRO A 92 -8.77 21.49 -16.67
CA PRO A 92 -8.17 20.23 -17.05
C PRO A 92 -6.88 19.89 -16.28
N ASN A 93 -6.40 20.75 -15.39
CA ASN A 93 -5.20 20.50 -14.58
C ASN A 93 -5.17 21.40 -13.34
N PHE A 94 -6.14 21.24 -12.44
CA PHE A 94 -6.23 22.10 -11.24
C PHE A 94 -5.32 21.64 -10.10
N PHE A 95 -4.87 20.39 -10.12
CA PHE A 95 -4.03 19.81 -9.07
C PHE A 95 -3.06 18.79 -9.65
N SER A 96 -1.76 18.96 -9.41
CA SER A 96 -0.72 18.02 -9.89
C SER A 96 -0.48 16.87 -8.92
N LEU A 97 -0.25 15.67 -9.45
CA LEU A 97 0.10 14.48 -8.70
C LEU A 97 1.61 14.21 -8.84
N ALA A 98 2.31 14.15 -7.71
CA ALA A 98 3.76 13.97 -7.67
C ALA A 98 4.16 12.51 -7.95
N CYS A 99 5.28 12.32 -8.65
CA CYS A 99 5.93 11.02 -8.73
C CYS A 99 6.40 10.57 -7.33
N GLY A 100 6.27 9.28 -7.01
CA GLY A 100 6.56 8.76 -5.65
C GLY A 100 5.48 9.09 -4.62
N GLY A 101 4.39 9.75 -5.01
CA GLY A 101 3.27 10.06 -4.14
C GLY A 101 2.23 8.95 -4.09
N LEU A 102 1.62 8.79 -2.91
CA LEU A 102 0.36 8.08 -2.70
C LEU A 102 -0.71 9.10 -2.28
N TYR A 103 -1.80 9.13 -3.03
CA TYR A 103 -3.00 9.93 -2.78
C TYR A 103 -4.17 9.02 -2.42
N VAL A 104 -4.98 9.44 -1.45
CA VAL A 104 -6.15 8.68 -0.96
C VAL A 104 -7.30 9.62 -0.65
N GLY A 105 -8.54 9.12 -0.76
CA GLY A 105 -9.73 9.84 -0.30
C GLY A 105 -10.41 10.73 -1.34
N GLY A 106 -11.60 11.21 -0.99
CA GLY A 106 -12.37 12.16 -1.80
C GLY A 106 -11.87 13.61 -1.64
N ALA A 107 -12.69 14.58 -2.05
CA ALA A 107 -12.32 16.00 -1.99
C ALA A 107 -12.25 16.58 -0.57
N SER A 108 -12.70 15.84 0.45
CA SER A 108 -12.63 16.27 1.86
C SER A 108 -11.62 15.47 2.67
N VAL A 109 -10.61 14.91 1.99
CA VAL A 109 -9.45 14.32 2.66
C VAL A 109 -8.79 15.36 3.60
N GLY A 110 -8.60 14.96 4.85
CA GLY A 110 -8.03 15.81 5.91
C GLY A 110 -6.57 15.50 6.22
N VAL A 111 -5.99 14.44 5.64
CA VAL A 111 -4.58 14.10 5.81
C VAL A 111 -3.68 14.89 4.86
N PRO A 112 -2.44 15.25 5.25
CA PRO A 112 -1.49 15.91 4.36
C PRO A 112 -1.08 14.97 3.20
N LEU A 113 -1.46 15.33 1.96
CA LEU A 113 -1.09 14.59 0.76
C LEU A 113 -0.03 15.32 -0.08
N PRO A 114 0.81 14.60 -0.86
CA PRO A 114 0.87 13.13 -0.94
C PRO A 114 1.63 12.49 0.23
N PHE A 115 1.27 11.25 0.54
CA PHE A 115 2.15 10.38 1.32
C PHE A 115 3.33 9.94 0.46
N GLN A 116 4.54 10.01 1.01
CA GLN A 116 5.74 9.56 0.31
C GLN A 116 5.79 8.03 0.30
N VAL A 117 5.95 7.44 -0.88
CA VAL A 117 6.20 6.00 -1.02
C VAL A 117 7.66 5.71 -0.68
N PRO A 118 7.95 4.78 0.26
CA PRO A 118 9.33 4.39 0.56
C PRO A 118 10.06 3.83 -0.66
N ASP A 119 11.32 4.21 -0.81
CA ASP A 119 12.23 3.67 -1.82
C ASP A 119 12.80 2.30 -1.41
N ASN A 120 13.57 1.68 -2.30
CA ASN A 120 14.23 0.37 -2.16
C ASN A 120 13.27 -0.81 -1.93
N GLY A 121 11.97 -0.61 -2.13
CA GLY A 121 10.99 -1.68 -2.21
C GLY A 121 11.18 -2.48 -3.49
N THR A 122 11.87 -3.62 -3.39
CA THR A 122 12.05 -4.53 -4.53
C THR A 122 10.91 -5.54 -4.62
N SER A 123 10.33 -5.71 -5.81
CA SER A 123 9.38 -6.77 -6.17
C SER A 123 9.91 -7.56 -7.36
N ILE A 124 10.11 -8.87 -7.20
CA ILE A 124 10.57 -9.78 -8.25
C ILE A 124 9.39 -10.62 -8.73
N SER A 125 9.17 -10.61 -10.04
CA SER A 125 8.22 -11.46 -10.74
C SER A 125 8.94 -12.44 -11.65
N LYS A 126 8.35 -13.62 -11.80
CA LYS A 126 8.82 -14.64 -12.72
C LYS A 126 8.32 -14.36 -14.12
N ILE A 127 9.17 -14.53 -15.12
CA ILE A 127 8.78 -14.53 -16.52
C ILE A 127 8.49 -15.98 -16.91
N SER A 128 7.20 -16.29 -17.04
CA SER A 128 6.72 -17.65 -17.33
C SER A 128 6.78 -18.01 -18.81
N ALA A 129 6.72 -17.01 -19.67
CA ALA A 129 6.80 -17.15 -21.12
C ALA A 129 7.40 -15.88 -21.74
N CYS A 130 8.12 -16.08 -22.84
CA CYS A 130 8.59 -15.01 -23.72
C CYS A 130 8.35 -15.43 -25.18
N SER A 131 7.72 -14.57 -25.97
CA SER A 131 7.46 -14.81 -27.40
C SER A 131 7.77 -13.53 -28.18
N GLY A 132 8.85 -13.54 -28.97
CA GLY A 132 9.42 -12.32 -29.51
C GLY A 132 9.92 -11.45 -28.37
N THR A 133 9.41 -10.22 -28.25
CA THR A 133 9.78 -9.29 -27.17
C THR A 133 8.75 -9.24 -26.04
N SER A 134 7.59 -9.84 -26.24
CA SER A 134 6.52 -9.91 -25.24
C SER A 134 6.86 -10.92 -24.16
N ILE A 135 6.78 -10.49 -22.90
CA ILE A 135 7.00 -11.32 -21.71
C ILE A 135 5.70 -11.45 -20.91
N THR A 136 5.48 -12.64 -20.34
CA THR A 136 4.35 -12.93 -19.44
C THR A 136 4.85 -13.03 -18.01
N LEU A 137 4.38 -12.11 -17.17
CA LEU A 137 4.74 -12.01 -15.76
C LEU A 137 3.80 -12.85 -14.91
N THR A 138 4.38 -13.60 -13.98
CA THR A 138 3.69 -14.40 -12.96
C THR A 138 4.37 -14.21 -11.62
N ALA A 139 3.70 -14.61 -10.54
CA ALA A 139 4.25 -14.55 -9.21
C ALA A 139 5.58 -15.32 -9.11
N ALA A 140 6.62 -14.66 -8.60
CA ALA A 140 7.79 -15.37 -8.09
C ALA A 140 7.52 -15.81 -6.64
N THR A 141 7.84 -17.05 -6.30
CA THR A 141 7.95 -17.49 -4.91
C THR A 141 9.12 -16.80 -4.21
N ALA A 142 9.15 -16.81 -2.88
CA ALA A 142 10.31 -16.32 -2.14
C ALA A 142 11.59 -17.06 -2.50
N ALA A 143 11.53 -18.38 -2.73
CA ALA A 143 12.68 -19.17 -3.16
C ALA A 143 13.23 -18.70 -4.52
N GLU A 144 12.35 -18.49 -5.50
CA GLU A 144 12.74 -17.96 -6.82
C GLU A 144 13.33 -16.54 -6.69
N ALA A 145 12.83 -15.72 -5.76
CA ALA A 145 13.32 -14.37 -5.49
C ALA A 145 14.62 -14.31 -4.64
N GLY A 146 15.32 -15.44 -4.47
CA GLY A 146 16.58 -15.51 -3.71
C GLY A 146 16.44 -15.91 -2.24
N GLY A 147 15.30 -16.50 -1.86
CA GLY A 147 15.02 -17.05 -0.53
C GLY A 147 14.41 -16.07 0.46
N ASN A 148 13.82 -16.60 1.53
CA ASN A 148 13.47 -15.80 2.69
C ASN A 148 14.75 -15.37 3.42
N ARG A 149 14.67 -14.26 4.14
CA ARG A 149 15.71 -13.83 5.08
C ARG A 149 15.13 -13.65 6.47
N CYS A 150 15.96 -13.74 7.48
CA CYS A 150 15.57 -13.46 8.84
C CYS A 150 15.33 -11.96 9.03
N SER A 151 14.11 -11.64 9.43
CA SER A 151 13.73 -10.34 9.96
C SER A 151 13.93 -10.37 11.47
N GLY A 152 14.96 -9.66 11.94
CA GLY A 152 15.37 -9.61 13.34
C GLY A 152 16.09 -10.88 13.85
N GLY A 153 16.44 -10.88 15.14
CA GLY A 153 17.11 -11.97 15.82
C GLY A 153 18.64 -11.99 15.66
N SER A 154 19.28 -13.07 16.11
CA SER A 154 20.73 -13.23 16.00
C SER A 154 21.22 -13.54 14.58
N ASN A 155 20.31 -13.96 13.69
CA ASN A 155 20.58 -14.32 12.30
C ASN A 155 20.00 -13.32 11.30
N THR A 156 19.77 -12.06 11.70
CA THR A 156 19.21 -11.00 10.82
C THR A 156 19.89 -10.96 9.45
N ASN A 157 19.09 -10.83 8.38
CA ASN A 157 19.49 -10.94 6.96
C ASN A 157 20.04 -12.29 6.49
N GLY A 158 20.28 -13.23 7.40
CA GLY A 158 20.62 -14.60 7.05
C GLY A 158 19.48 -15.23 6.26
N SER A 159 19.81 -16.10 5.31
CA SER A 159 18.80 -16.87 4.59
C SER A 159 18.07 -17.79 5.57
N CYS A 160 16.78 -17.98 5.36
CA CYS A 160 15.98 -18.84 6.21
C CYS A 160 14.91 -19.58 5.40
N THR A 161 14.36 -20.62 6.00
CA THR A 161 13.21 -21.38 5.49
C THR A 161 12.09 -21.44 6.52
N THR A 162 12.42 -21.36 7.81
CA THR A 162 11.49 -21.35 8.93
C THR A 162 11.92 -20.34 10.00
N ASN A 163 11.02 -19.96 10.90
CA ASN A 163 11.38 -19.07 12.01
C ASN A 163 12.48 -19.64 12.92
N ALA A 164 12.72 -20.96 12.92
CA ALA A 164 13.79 -21.56 13.69
C ALA A 164 15.19 -21.15 13.19
N ASP A 165 15.32 -20.83 11.90
CA ASP A 165 16.56 -20.30 11.31
C ASP A 165 16.85 -18.87 11.76
N CYS A 166 15.88 -18.22 12.42
CA CYS A 166 15.92 -16.85 12.89
C CYS A 166 15.71 -16.78 14.41
N PRO A 167 16.68 -17.19 15.24
CA PRO A 167 16.53 -17.15 16.70
C PRO A 167 16.28 -15.72 17.18
N GLY A 168 15.14 -15.48 17.83
CA GLY A 168 14.71 -14.13 18.23
C GLY A 168 14.23 -13.24 17.08
N GLY A 169 13.96 -13.82 15.91
CA GLY A 169 13.43 -13.15 14.73
C GLY A 169 12.35 -13.98 14.03
N THR A 170 11.98 -13.59 12.82
CA THR A 170 11.05 -14.35 11.97
C THR A 170 11.64 -14.55 10.58
N CYS A 171 11.38 -15.72 10.00
CA CYS A 171 11.80 -15.98 8.64
C CYS A 171 10.83 -15.34 7.67
N LYS A 172 11.20 -14.17 7.15
CA LYS A 172 10.39 -13.35 6.27
C LYS A 172 11.31 -12.49 5.44
N PHE A 173 11.46 -12.71 4.13
CA PHE A 173 11.84 -11.63 3.22
C PHE A 173 11.36 -11.92 1.80
N LEU A 174 11.24 -10.83 1.05
CA LEU A 174 9.94 -10.22 0.69
C LEU A 174 9.97 -9.67 -0.72
N LYS A 175 11.03 -9.94 -1.47
CA LYS A 175 11.23 -9.38 -2.80
C LYS A 175 10.45 -10.17 -3.85
N CYS A 176 9.30 -10.73 -3.50
CA CYS A 176 8.56 -11.66 -4.34
C CYS A 176 7.14 -11.14 -4.59
N THR A 177 6.49 -11.67 -5.61
CA THR A 177 5.14 -11.25 -6.02
C THR A 177 4.09 -12.34 -5.86
N LYS A 178 4.41 -13.39 -5.10
CA LYS A 178 3.45 -14.43 -4.66
C LYS A 178 2.63 -13.96 -3.48
N ALA A 179 1.40 -14.46 -3.35
CA ALA A 179 0.57 -14.22 -2.17
C ALA A 179 1.34 -14.56 -0.88
N GLY A 180 1.28 -13.64 0.10
CA GLY A 180 2.02 -13.70 1.36
C GLY A 180 3.38 -12.99 1.37
N CYS A 181 3.92 -12.59 0.20
CA CYS A 181 5.10 -11.72 0.13
C CYS A 181 4.74 -10.32 0.60
N GLN A 182 5.62 -9.61 1.33
CA GLN A 182 5.35 -8.20 1.65
C GLN A 182 5.84 -7.29 0.53
N PHE A 183 5.24 -6.11 0.43
CA PHE A 183 5.48 -5.16 -0.63
C PHE A 183 6.13 -3.89 -0.07
N GLY A 184 7.38 -3.65 -0.45
CA GLY A 184 8.15 -2.49 0.00
C GLY A 184 8.39 -2.45 1.53
N PRO A 185 9.08 -1.42 2.04
CA PRO A 185 9.14 -1.11 3.47
C PRO A 185 7.76 -0.76 4.06
N PRO A 186 7.58 -0.81 5.40
CA PRO A 186 6.40 -0.23 6.05
C PRO A 186 6.19 1.23 5.62
N LEU A 187 4.96 1.57 5.28
CA LEU A 187 4.57 2.89 4.75
C LEU A 187 4.08 3.79 5.89
N PRO A 188 4.82 4.86 6.25
CA PRO A 188 4.33 5.84 7.21
C PRO A 188 3.29 6.76 6.54
N LEU A 189 2.15 6.93 7.19
CA LEU A 189 1.08 7.85 6.80
C LEU A 189 0.88 8.89 7.93
N PRO A 190 1.75 9.91 8.01
CA PRO A 190 1.67 10.95 9.02
C PRO A 190 0.41 11.80 8.82
N ASN A 191 -0.30 12.03 9.91
CA ASN A 191 -1.52 12.82 9.98
C ASN A 191 -1.49 13.65 11.26
N GLY A 192 -0.95 14.86 11.11
CA GLY A 192 -0.96 15.89 12.13
C GLY A 192 -2.13 16.85 11.92
N ALA A 193 -2.66 17.38 13.01
CA ALA A 193 -3.57 18.50 12.98
C ALA A 193 -3.25 19.44 14.14
N HIS A 194 -3.39 20.74 13.91
CA HIS A 194 -3.17 21.76 14.92
C HIS A 194 -3.90 21.40 16.24
N LEU A 195 -3.18 21.48 17.36
CA LEU A 195 -3.66 21.17 18.72
C LEU A 195 -4.23 19.76 18.95
N ASN A 196 -4.11 18.84 17.98
CA ASN A 196 -4.61 17.48 18.10
C ASN A 196 -3.45 16.49 18.11
N ALA A 197 -3.62 15.40 18.86
CA ALA A 197 -2.69 14.28 18.77
C ALA A 197 -2.72 13.71 17.34
N ALA A 198 -1.54 13.41 16.81
CA ALA A 198 -1.42 12.85 15.48
C ALA A 198 -2.22 11.54 15.39
N THR A 199 -3.16 11.44 14.45
CA THR A 199 -3.92 10.20 14.17
C THR A 199 -3.30 9.50 12.96
N SER A 200 -2.01 9.25 13.07
CA SER A 200 -1.17 8.74 11.99
C SER A 200 -1.16 7.22 11.96
N THR A 201 -0.92 6.66 10.78
CA THR A 201 -0.90 5.21 10.61
C THR A 201 0.41 4.70 10.05
N CYS A 202 0.82 3.50 10.48
CA CYS A 202 1.85 2.72 9.81
C CYS A 202 1.17 1.61 9.03
N VAL A 203 1.51 1.44 7.75
CA VAL A 203 0.88 0.44 6.89
C VAL A 203 1.88 -0.61 6.47
N ILE A 204 1.55 -1.89 6.70
CA ILE A 204 2.31 -3.03 6.17
C ILE A 204 1.53 -3.62 5.00
N ASN A 205 2.14 -3.54 3.82
CA ASN A 205 1.55 -4.08 2.60
C ASN A 205 2.01 -5.52 2.38
N THR A 206 1.07 -6.43 2.16
CA THR A 206 1.33 -7.84 1.80
C THR A 206 0.59 -8.19 0.52
N VAL A 207 1.24 -8.84 -0.43
CA VAL A 207 0.62 -9.40 -1.63
C VAL A 207 -0.48 -10.36 -1.21
N SER A 208 -1.73 -10.06 -1.57
CA SER A 208 -2.91 -10.84 -1.19
C SER A 208 -3.28 -11.88 -2.24
N VAL A 209 -2.88 -11.67 -3.49
CA VAL A 209 -3.09 -12.57 -4.63
C VAL A 209 -1.84 -12.59 -5.49
N ASP A 210 -1.54 -13.74 -6.09
CA ASP A 210 -0.40 -13.91 -6.99
C ASP A 210 -0.35 -12.84 -8.09
N GLY A 211 0.79 -12.15 -8.15
CA GLY A 211 1.05 -11.12 -9.15
C GLY A 211 1.02 -11.71 -10.56
N SER A 212 0.49 -10.94 -11.50
CA SER A 212 0.37 -11.37 -12.89
C SER A 212 0.32 -10.18 -13.84
N GLY A 213 0.81 -10.37 -15.05
CA GLY A 213 0.77 -9.31 -16.05
C GLY A 213 1.55 -9.64 -17.30
N SER A 214 1.86 -8.60 -18.06
CA SER A 214 2.70 -8.70 -19.25
C SER A 214 3.61 -7.48 -19.37
N GLY A 215 4.62 -7.60 -20.22
CA GLY A 215 5.48 -6.51 -20.60
C GLY A 215 6.13 -6.76 -21.95
N ASP A 216 6.92 -5.80 -22.41
CA ASP A 216 7.70 -5.89 -23.64
C ASP A 216 9.13 -5.45 -23.35
N CYS A 217 10.09 -6.37 -23.48
CA CYS A 217 11.50 -6.10 -23.20
C CYS A 217 12.16 -5.17 -24.22
N SER A 218 11.58 -4.96 -25.40
CA SER A 218 12.12 -4.06 -26.42
C SER A 218 11.70 -2.61 -26.26
N THR A 219 10.59 -2.37 -25.57
CA THR A 219 10.05 -1.03 -25.32
C THR A 219 10.05 -0.67 -23.84
N GLY A 220 10.23 -1.65 -22.95
CA GLY A 220 10.13 -1.47 -21.51
C GLY A 220 8.68 -1.18 -21.06
N VAL A 221 7.70 -1.40 -21.94
CA VAL A 221 6.30 -1.12 -21.65
C VAL A 221 5.69 -2.25 -20.84
N ILE A 222 5.03 -1.90 -19.75
CA ILE A 222 4.19 -2.78 -18.94
C ILE A 222 2.75 -2.28 -19.10
N PRO A 223 1.91 -2.90 -19.95
CA PRO A 223 0.53 -2.44 -20.16
C PRO A 223 -0.35 -2.72 -18.93
N ASN A 224 -0.07 -3.81 -18.22
CA ASN A 224 -0.75 -4.14 -16.97
C ASN A 224 0.09 -5.13 -16.16
N PHE A 225 0.28 -4.80 -14.88
CA PHE A 225 0.78 -5.71 -13.86
C PHE A 225 -0.14 -5.62 -12.65
N ASN A 226 -0.96 -6.66 -12.48
CA ASN A 226 -1.88 -6.81 -11.37
C ASN A 226 -1.12 -7.34 -10.15
N LEU A 227 -1.10 -6.57 -9.07
CA LEU A 227 -0.49 -6.94 -7.80
C LEU A 227 -1.42 -6.55 -6.64
N PRO A 228 -2.45 -7.35 -6.35
CA PRO A 228 -3.34 -7.07 -5.22
C PRO A 228 -2.58 -7.14 -3.90
N LEU A 229 -2.81 -6.15 -3.05
CA LEU A 229 -2.22 -5.99 -1.72
C LEU A 229 -3.32 -6.06 -0.65
N GLY A 230 -2.96 -6.64 0.49
CA GLY A 230 -3.60 -6.45 1.78
C GLY A 230 -2.74 -5.46 2.59
N SER A 231 -3.29 -4.30 2.85
CA SER A 231 -2.65 -3.21 3.60
C SER A 231 -3.13 -3.24 5.04
N THR A 232 -2.30 -3.79 5.92
CA THR A 232 -2.61 -3.86 7.37
C THR A 232 -2.26 -2.52 8.00
N ILE A 233 -3.23 -1.93 8.69
CA ILE A 233 -3.14 -0.56 9.21
C ILE A 233 -2.95 -0.60 10.72
N TYR A 234 -1.97 0.15 11.20
CA TYR A 234 -1.69 0.35 12.62
C TYR A 234 -1.90 1.82 12.95
N LEU A 235 -2.86 2.16 13.82
CA LEU A 235 -3.12 3.53 14.27
C LEU A 235 -2.11 3.92 15.36
N ALA A 236 -0.89 4.23 14.92
CA ALA A 236 0.27 4.40 15.78
C ALA A 236 0.39 5.79 16.40
N GLY A 237 -0.17 6.82 15.75
CA GLY A 237 0.10 8.21 16.10
C GLY A 237 1.56 8.58 15.87
N ASP A 238 2.16 9.34 16.77
CA ASP A 238 3.59 9.64 16.74
C ASP A 238 4.35 8.77 17.75
N LEU A 239 5.20 7.86 17.26
CA LEU A 239 5.97 6.94 18.10
C LEU A 239 7.26 7.56 18.63
N LEU A 240 7.78 8.61 17.99
CA LEU A 240 9.10 9.15 18.29
C LEU A 240 9.09 10.70 18.33
N PRO A 241 8.34 11.30 19.27
CA PRO A 241 8.18 12.76 19.36
C PRO A 241 9.44 13.51 19.79
N MET A 242 10.43 12.83 20.39
CA MET A 242 11.75 13.39 20.67
C MET A 242 12.83 12.35 20.44
N ARG A 243 13.85 12.71 19.66
CA ARG A 243 14.91 11.80 19.22
C ARG A 243 16.31 12.36 19.48
N CYS A 244 17.25 11.47 19.74
CA CYS A 244 18.66 11.84 19.81
C CYS A 244 19.21 12.16 18.42
N VAL A 245 19.94 13.27 18.31
CA VAL A 245 20.75 13.62 17.14
C VAL A 245 22.22 13.57 17.51
N GLY A 246 23.01 12.82 16.74
CA GLY A 246 24.41 12.56 17.03
C GLY A 246 24.63 11.61 18.22
N GLY A 247 25.88 11.49 18.66
CA GLY A 247 26.27 10.61 19.74
C GLY A 247 26.24 9.12 19.38
N THR A 248 26.09 8.28 20.41
CA THR A 248 26.13 6.80 20.27
C THR A 248 24.76 6.16 20.00
N THR A 249 23.68 6.92 20.16
CA THR A 249 22.30 6.46 19.95
C THR A 249 21.46 7.42 19.09
N PRO A 250 21.89 7.81 17.86
CA PRO A 250 21.05 8.61 16.96
C PRO A 250 19.67 7.97 16.74
N GLY A 251 18.63 8.81 16.61
CA GLY A 251 17.24 8.41 16.36
C GLY A 251 16.51 7.79 17.55
N ALA A 252 17.22 7.40 18.62
CA ALA A 252 16.62 6.79 19.80
C ALA A 252 15.70 7.79 20.52
N ASN A 253 14.60 7.28 21.09
CA ASN A 253 13.69 8.10 21.87
C ASN A 253 14.41 8.67 23.10
N CYS A 254 14.31 9.99 23.28
CA CYS A 254 14.89 10.70 24.42
C CYS A 254 13.86 11.43 25.30
N ALA A 255 12.57 11.28 24.98
CA ALA A 255 11.50 11.80 25.82
C ALA A 255 11.50 11.10 27.19
N ALA A 256 11.31 11.90 28.24
CA ALA A 256 10.84 11.41 29.52
C ALA A 256 9.31 11.20 29.44
N GLY A 257 8.75 10.41 30.35
CA GLY A 257 7.30 10.14 30.41
C GLY A 257 6.41 11.35 30.72
N GLY A 258 6.90 12.59 30.53
CA GLY A 258 6.19 13.86 30.70
C GLY A 258 5.82 14.57 29.39
N GLY A 259 6.09 13.95 28.23
CA GLY A 259 5.72 14.50 26.92
C GLY A 259 6.79 15.40 26.30
N CYS A 260 6.37 16.19 25.30
CA CYS A 260 7.25 17.10 24.55
C CYS A 260 8.06 18.01 25.49
N GLY A 261 9.35 18.20 25.18
CA GLY A 261 10.26 19.05 25.94
C GLY A 261 10.80 18.43 27.23
N THR A 262 10.25 17.30 27.68
CA THR A 262 10.77 16.58 28.85
C THR A 262 11.84 15.59 28.43
N VAL A 263 13.11 15.86 28.75
CA VAL A 263 14.24 15.02 28.33
C VAL A 263 14.69 14.14 29.48
N THR A 264 14.89 12.84 29.22
CA THR A 264 15.51 11.95 30.21
C THR A 264 17.01 12.29 30.32
N PRO A 265 17.56 12.66 31.49
CA PRO A 265 18.97 13.03 31.60
C PRO A 265 19.90 11.93 31.11
N GLY A 266 20.87 12.27 30.25
CA GLY A 266 21.83 11.31 29.68
C GLY A 266 21.26 10.37 28.62
N SER A 267 20.03 10.60 28.14
CA SER A 267 19.38 9.78 27.11
C SER A 267 20.11 9.76 25.75
N CYS A 268 20.93 10.78 25.47
CA CYS A 268 21.72 10.88 24.25
C CYS A 268 23.22 10.99 24.57
N PRO A 269 23.92 9.88 24.89
CA PRO A 269 25.34 9.92 25.23
C PRO A 269 26.18 10.40 24.03
N GLY A 270 26.80 11.57 24.19
CA GLY A 270 27.60 12.24 23.15
C GLY A 270 26.77 12.92 22.06
N GLY A 271 25.46 13.09 22.26
CA GLY A 271 24.53 13.73 21.32
C GLY A 271 23.56 14.68 22.02
N THR A 272 22.55 15.13 21.28
CA THR A 272 21.55 16.09 21.76
C THR A 272 20.15 15.51 21.58
N CYS A 273 19.30 15.61 22.60
CA CYS A 273 17.88 15.31 22.43
C CYS A 273 17.20 16.45 21.69
N VAL A 274 16.64 16.16 20.52
CA VAL A 274 15.91 17.12 19.70
C VAL A 274 14.42 16.85 19.82
N ASN A 275 13.67 17.94 19.91
CA ASN A 275 12.21 17.90 19.90
C ASN A 275 11.70 17.83 18.46
N ASP A 276 11.01 16.74 18.16
CA ASP A 276 10.36 16.45 16.89
C ASP A 276 8.83 16.55 17.01
N ASN A 277 8.32 17.20 18.06
CA ASN A 277 6.89 17.48 18.21
C ASN A 277 6.42 18.61 17.30
N GLY A 278 7.21 19.71 17.18
CA GLY A 278 6.79 20.81 16.32
C GLY A 278 7.73 22.01 16.21
N ARG A 279 7.35 22.92 15.31
CA ARG A 279 7.99 24.24 15.09
C ARG A 279 6.93 25.35 15.06
N CYS A 280 7.29 26.53 15.53
CA CYS A 280 6.44 27.70 15.49
C CYS A 280 6.28 28.24 14.06
N THR A 281 5.07 28.62 13.68
CA THR A 281 4.73 29.11 12.32
C THR A 281 5.36 30.46 11.95
N ASP A 282 5.80 31.24 12.92
CA ASP A 282 6.34 32.57 12.72
C ASP A 282 7.87 32.60 12.59
N ASN A 283 8.58 31.87 13.45
CA ASN A 283 10.04 31.97 13.59
C ASN A 283 10.77 30.62 13.52
N GLY A 284 10.04 29.52 13.36
CA GLY A 284 10.62 28.18 13.30
C GLY A 284 11.27 27.71 14.61
N ALA A 285 11.00 28.36 15.73
CA ALA A 285 11.45 27.90 17.03
C ALA A 285 10.83 26.54 17.37
N VAL A 286 11.58 25.72 18.08
CA VAL A 286 11.10 24.46 18.63
C VAL A 286 9.97 24.74 19.62
N CYS A 287 8.86 24.00 19.52
CA CYS A 287 7.70 24.18 20.38
C CYS A 287 7.04 22.84 20.76
N CYS A 288 6.30 22.88 21.86
CA CYS A 288 5.44 21.79 22.34
C CYS A 288 3.96 22.18 22.32
N SER A 289 3.68 23.48 22.37
CA SER A 289 2.35 24.07 22.32
C SER A 289 2.44 25.48 21.74
N ASP A 290 1.29 26.07 21.41
CA ASP A 290 1.21 27.45 20.93
C ASP A 290 1.77 28.47 21.93
N ALA A 291 1.79 28.14 23.21
CA ALA A 291 2.35 28.99 24.25
C ALA A 291 3.87 29.17 24.14
N ASP A 292 4.56 28.29 23.42
CA ASP A 292 6.00 28.40 23.14
C ASP A 292 6.28 29.35 21.97
N CYS A 293 5.25 29.78 21.24
CA CYS A 293 5.34 30.64 20.08
C CYS A 293 4.96 32.08 20.40
N ASN A 294 5.29 33.03 19.50
CA ASN A 294 4.85 34.41 19.67
C ASN A 294 3.32 34.52 19.59
N VAL A 295 2.76 35.58 20.18
CA VAL A 295 1.31 35.81 20.19
C VAL A 295 0.75 35.82 18.76
N GLY A 296 -0.18 34.90 18.48
CA GLY A 296 -0.81 34.74 17.16
C GLY A 296 -0.12 33.71 16.25
N ALA A 297 1.02 33.16 16.66
CA ALA A 297 1.66 32.02 16.01
C ALA A 297 1.21 30.70 16.67
N THR A 298 1.43 29.61 15.96
CA THR A 298 0.98 28.27 16.34
C THR A 298 2.14 27.27 16.28
N CYS A 299 2.05 26.22 17.08
CA CYS A 299 3.01 25.12 17.09
C CYS A 299 2.52 23.98 16.20
N GLU A 300 3.24 23.68 15.13
CA GLU A 300 2.81 22.68 14.14
C GLU A 300 3.78 21.51 14.02
N THR A 301 3.24 20.33 13.69
CA THR A 301 3.91 19.02 13.68
C THR A 301 4.80 18.76 12.46
N GLY A 302 5.34 19.83 11.88
CA GLY A 302 6.17 19.81 10.70
C GLY A 302 6.90 21.12 10.53
N ALA A 303 7.82 21.17 9.57
CA ALA A 303 8.50 22.38 9.16
C ALA A 303 8.60 22.48 7.64
N CYS A 304 8.55 23.70 7.13
CA CYS A 304 8.74 23.92 5.71
C CYS A 304 10.18 23.67 5.29
N SER A 305 10.36 22.84 4.27
CA SER A 305 11.60 22.68 3.53
C SER A 305 11.54 23.50 2.24
N GLY A 306 12.34 24.56 2.18
CA GLY A 306 12.33 25.54 1.11
C GLY A 306 11.19 26.56 1.20
N GLY A 307 11.12 27.44 0.19
CA GLY A 307 10.09 28.47 0.09
C GLY A 307 10.29 29.68 1.02
N THR A 308 9.27 30.54 1.08
CA THR A 308 9.32 31.77 1.90
C THR A 308 9.23 31.50 3.41
N ASN A 309 8.68 30.34 3.79
CA ASN A 309 8.47 29.94 5.18
C ASN A 309 9.49 28.89 5.63
N ASN A 310 10.63 28.74 4.94
CA ASN A 310 11.63 27.70 5.23
C ASN A 310 12.03 27.66 6.72
N GLY A 311 11.82 26.50 7.36
CA GLY A 311 12.08 26.25 8.77
C GLY A 311 10.91 26.53 9.72
N ASN A 312 9.88 27.25 9.27
CA ASN A 312 8.70 27.55 10.07
C ASN A 312 7.75 26.36 10.14
N GLY A 313 6.95 26.31 11.22
CA GLY A 313 5.90 25.33 11.44
C GLY A 313 4.96 25.18 10.25
N CYS A 314 4.56 23.94 9.95
CA CYS A 314 3.56 23.62 8.94
C CYS A 314 2.82 22.32 9.27
N ILE A 315 1.61 22.17 8.73
CA ILE A 315 0.87 20.90 8.71
C ILE A 315 0.83 20.34 7.29
N THR A 316 0.69 21.23 6.30
CA THR A 316 0.56 20.89 4.89
C THR A 316 1.50 21.74 4.05
N SER A 317 1.81 21.29 2.83
CA SER A 317 2.64 22.07 1.91
C SER A 317 2.01 23.41 1.49
N ALA A 318 0.70 23.61 1.72
CA ALA A 318 0.06 24.91 1.51
C ALA A 318 0.60 25.98 2.47
N ASP A 319 1.06 25.57 3.65
CA ASP A 319 1.71 26.45 4.63
C ASP A 319 3.13 26.84 4.20
N CYS A 320 3.66 26.22 3.13
CA CYS A 320 5.02 26.39 2.64
C CYS A 320 5.03 26.93 1.19
N PRO A 321 4.71 28.23 0.95
CA PRO A 321 4.72 28.78 -0.39
C PRO A 321 6.10 28.64 -1.07
N GLY A 322 6.15 27.90 -2.18
CA GLY A 322 7.39 27.58 -2.88
C GLY A 322 8.28 26.54 -2.19
N GLY A 323 7.75 25.80 -1.22
CA GLY A 323 8.40 24.72 -0.49
C GLY A 323 7.46 23.53 -0.25
N ILE A 324 7.89 22.60 0.61
CA ILE A 324 7.13 21.41 0.99
C ILE A 324 7.11 21.32 2.51
N CYS A 325 5.99 20.92 3.10
CA CYS A 325 5.95 20.65 4.53
C CYS A 325 6.53 19.26 4.82
N THR A 326 7.63 19.20 5.58
CA THR A 326 8.18 17.96 6.11
C THR A 326 7.66 17.76 7.52
N THR A 327 6.89 16.69 7.74
CA THR A 327 6.37 16.37 9.08
C THR A 327 7.45 15.77 9.96
N PHE A 328 7.31 15.95 11.27
CA PHE A 328 8.15 15.29 12.25
C PHE A 328 7.50 14.03 12.85
N ILE A 329 6.25 13.75 12.47
CA ILE A 329 5.47 12.63 13.01
C ILE A 329 6.03 11.32 12.47
N GLN A 330 6.39 10.41 13.38
CA GLN A 330 6.96 9.11 13.02
C GLN A 330 5.99 7.98 13.40
N PRO A 331 5.09 7.55 12.49
CA PRO A 331 4.09 6.53 12.79
C PRO A 331 4.63 5.10 12.69
N CYS A 332 5.67 4.88 11.89
CA CYS A 332 6.33 3.58 11.80
C CYS A 332 7.60 3.58 12.65
N PRO A 333 7.91 2.49 13.36
CA PRO A 333 9.23 2.32 13.94
C PRO A 333 10.31 2.36 12.86
N ILE A 334 11.48 2.85 13.23
CA ILE A 334 12.57 3.12 12.31
C ILE A 334 13.70 2.15 12.53
N CYS A 335 14.42 1.81 11.48
CA CYS A 335 15.72 1.18 11.56
C CYS A 335 16.81 2.23 11.35
N GLU A 336 17.53 2.56 12.42
CA GLU A 336 18.57 3.59 12.38
C GLU A 336 19.78 3.14 11.55
N ALA A 337 20.12 3.92 10.52
CA ALA A 337 21.17 3.56 9.59
C ALA A 337 22.58 3.55 10.21
N THR A 338 22.80 4.33 11.27
CA THR A 338 24.11 4.40 11.94
C THR A 338 24.32 3.23 12.91
N THR A 339 23.30 2.92 13.72
CA THR A 339 23.41 1.92 14.80
C THR A 339 22.93 0.54 14.37
N MET A 340 22.24 0.44 13.24
CA MET A 340 21.58 -0.78 12.74
C MET A 340 20.60 -1.36 13.77
N LYS A 341 19.92 -0.48 14.51
CA LYS A 341 18.95 -0.85 15.56
C LYS A 341 17.60 -0.18 15.33
N CYS A 342 16.55 -0.87 15.75
CA CYS A 342 15.22 -0.30 15.74
C CYS A 342 15.11 0.80 16.79
N ASN A 343 14.45 1.91 16.44
CA ASN A 343 13.94 2.86 17.41
C ASN A 343 12.41 2.82 17.38
N GLY A 344 11.82 2.59 18.54
CA GLY A 344 10.38 2.42 18.72
C GLY A 344 9.86 1.03 18.39
N GLY A 345 8.58 0.81 18.69
CA GLY A 345 7.90 -0.48 18.50
C GLY A 345 8.37 -1.59 19.46
N PRO A 346 7.81 -2.81 19.32
CA PRO A 346 8.18 -3.95 20.19
C PRO A 346 9.63 -4.42 20.08
N ASN A 347 10.30 -4.08 18.97
CA ASN A 347 11.69 -4.47 18.72
C ASN A 347 12.68 -3.33 19.02
N ASP A 348 12.29 -2.32 19.79
CA ASP A 348 13.15 -1.19 20.16
C ASP A 348 14.52 -1.68 20.67
N THR A 349 15.60 -1.03 20.20
CA THR A 349 17.02 -1.36 20.43
C THR A 349 17.54 -2.67 19.83
N LEU A 350 16.68 -3.50 19.22
CA LEU A 350 17.10 -4.74 18.55
C LEU A 350 17.68 -4.47 17.16
N ALA A 351 18.48 -5.41 16.66
CA ALA A 351 19.14 -5.28 15.36
C ALA A 351 18.14 -5.27 14.19
N CYS A 352 18.40 -4.43 13.20
CA CYS A 352 17.60 -4.30 11.99
C CYS A 352 18.49 -3.97 10.78
N THR A 353 17.91 -3.90 9.58
CA THR A 353 18.59 -3.40 8.39
C THR A 353 17.77 -2.31 7.72
N PRO A 354 18.32 -1.11 7.50
CA PRO A 354 17.60 -0.04 6.81
C PRO A 354 17.21 -0.50 5.42
N VAL A 355 15.94 -0.36 5.06
CA VAL A 355 15.45 -0.72 3.74
C VAL A 355 15.29 0.52 2.87
N SER A 356 14.59 1.57 3.34
CA SER A 356 14.48 2.84 2.61
C SER A 356 15.68 3.76 2.87
N SER A 357 15.90 4.76 2.02
CA SER A 357 16.71 5.93 2.35
C SER A 357 15.88 6.92 3.21
N THR A 358 16.48 8.06 3.57
CA THR A 358 15.96 9.06 4.52
C THR A 358 15.61 10.37 3.81
N PRO A 359 14.50 10.49 3.04
CA PRO A 359 14.32 11.65 2.17
C PRO A 359 14.08 12.96 2.93
N ASN A 360 13.51 12.92 4.15
CA ASN A 360 12.98 14.13 4.81
C ASN A 360 13.22 14.21 6.35
N GLY A 361 14.24 13.51 6.88
CA GLY A 361 14.45 13.44 8.35
C GLY A 361 13.60 12.38 9.05
N ASP A 362 12.78 11.65 8.28
CA ASP A 362 12.21 10.37 8.65
C ASP A 362 13.28 9.29 8.43
N PHE A 363 13.61 8.57 9.49
CA PHE A 363 14.59 7.49 9.42
C PHE A 363 13.99 6.28 8.68
N SER A 364 14.85 5.44 8.12
CA SER A 364 14.46 4.33 7.26
C SER A 364 13.52 3.34 7.94
N THR A 365 12.32 3.10 7.40
CA THR A 365 11.44 2.06 7.95
C THR A 365 11.93 0.67 7.52
N ALA A 366 11.65 -0.33 8.36
CA ALA A 366 12.06 -1.70 8.12
C ALA A 366 11.05 -2.67 8.74
N HIS A 367 10.86 -3.84 8.13
CA HIS A 367 9.93 -4.86 8.66
C HIS A 367 10.44 -5.53 9.93
N GLU A 368 11.74 -5.43 10.18
CA GLU A 368 12.42 -5.80 11.43
C GLU A 368 11.98 -4.93 12.61
N CYS A 369 11.43 -3.74 12.34
CA CYS A 369 10.93 -2.81 13.34
C CYS A 369 9.40 -2.73 13.21
N PRO A 370 8.65 -3.77 13.62
CA PRO A 370 7.21 -3.82 13.43
C PRO A 370 6.51 -2.77 14.32
N PRO A 371 5.40 -2.17 13.85
CA PRO A 371 4.56 -1.36 14.71
C PRO A 371 3.93 -2.21 15.84
N PRO A 372 3.49 -1.59 16.95
CA PRO A 372 2.84 -2.31 18.04
C PRO A 372 1.55 -3.03 17.59
N THR A 373 1.46 -4.33 17.83
CA THR A 373 0.32 -5.14 17.35
C THR A 373 -1.01 -4.79 17.99
N SER A 374 -0.99 -4.19 19.19
CA SER A 374 -2.18 -3.67 19.87
C SER A 374 -2.86 -2.50 19.14
N LEU A 375 -2.17 -1.88 18.18
CA LEU A 375 -2.66 -0.74 17.40
C LEU A 375 -3.20 -1.15 16.03
N ASN A 376 -3.23 -2.46 15.73
CA ASN A 376 -3.78 -2.98 14.49
C ASN A 376 -5.30 -2.77 14.45
N ILE A 377 -5.79 -2.12 13.39
CA ILE A 377 -7.21 -1.83 13.19
C ILE A 377 -7.84 -2.59 12.00
N GLY A 378 -7.08 -3.49 11.38
CA GLY A 378 -7.52 -4.34 10.28
C GLY A 378 -6.68 -4.20 9.00
N THR A 379 -7.14 -4.88 7.95
CA THR A 379 -6.47 -4.93 6.65
C THR A 379 -7.42 -4.44 5.56
N LEU A 380 -6.97 -3.46 4.77
CA LEU A 380 -7.67 -3.00 3.56
C LEU A 380 -7.17 -3.74 2.33
N ALA A 381 -8.06 -4.12 1.42
CA ALA A 381 -7.68 -4.66 0.13
C ALA A 381 -7.41 -3.50 -0.84
N ILE A 382 -6.20 -3.45 -1.41
CA ILE A 382 -5.78 -2.48 -2.42
C ILE A 382 -5.36 -3.24 -3.67
N GLY A 383 -6.10 -3.06 -4.77
CA GLY A 383 -5.79 -3.70 -6.04
C GLY A 383 -4.89 -2.83 -6.91
N PHE A 384 -3.58 -3.02 -6.87
CA PHE A 384 -2.70 -2.34 -7.83
C PHE A 384 -2.83 -2.97 -9.21
N ALA A 385 -3.17 -2.15 -10.20
CA ALA A 385 -3.07 -2.45 -11.61
C ALA A 385 -2.02 -1.51 -12.22
N LEU A 386 -0.75 -1.89 -12.10
CA LEU A 386 0.41 -1.07 -12.43
C LEU A 386 0.63 -1.04 -13.94
N THR A 387 1.03 0.10 -14.47
CA THR A 387 1.45 0.25 -15.87
C THR A 387 2.52 1.32 -16.02
N THR A 388 3.35 1.22 -17.05
CA THR A 388 4.23 2.30 -17.49
C THR A 388 3.54 3.28 -18.45
N GLY A 389 2.28 3.04 -18.83
CA GLY A 389 1.49 3.94 -19.66
C GLY A 389 0.65 4.91 -18.83
N THR A 390 -0.31 5.57 -19.48
CA THR A 390 -1.29 6.44 -18.82
C THR A 390 -2.46 5.61 -18.27
N LYS A 391 -2.80 5.82 -17.00
CA LYS A 391 -4.06 5.40 -16.39
C LYS A 391 -4.94 6.63 -16.19
N THR A 392 -6.20 6.49 -16.57
CA THR A 392 -7.21 7.50 -16.35
C THR A 392 -8.40 6.88 -15.66
N LYS A 393 -8.98 7.59 -14.71
CA LYS A 393 -10.25 7.23 -14.11
C LYS A 393 -11.14 8.46 -14.08
N THR A 394 -12.30 8.38 -14.72
CA THR A 394 -13.31 9.44 -14.72
C THR A 394 -14.45 9.04 -13.78
N ALA A 395 -14.85 9.98 -12.95
CA ALA A 395 -15.94 9.80 -12.00
C ALA A 395 -17.30 9.77 -12.71
N VAL A 396 -18.24 9.03 -12.13
CA VAL A 396 -19.61 8.94 -12.61
C VAL A 396 -20.55 9.73 -11.70
N ASP A 397 -21.62 10.28 -12.29
CA ASP A 397 -22.70 10.86 -11.53
C ASP A 397 -23.76 9.80 -11.25
N LEU A 398 -23.86 9.41 -9.98
CA LEU A 398 -24.85 8.47 -9.49
C LEU A 398 -26.09 9.23 -9.00
N THR A 399 -27.21 8.51 -8.87
CA THR A 399 -28.50 9.08 -8.47
C THR A 399 -28.44 9.90 -7.18
N ASP A 400 -27.64 9.45 -6.21
CA ASP A 400 -27.56 10.06 -4.89
C ASP A 400 -26.25 10.85 -4.64
N GLN A 401 -25.30 10.81 -5.58
CA GLN A 401 -24.00 11.48 -5.44
C GLN A 401 -23.33 11.66 -6.82
N SER A 402 -22.88 12.88 -7.11
CA SER A 402 -22.05 13.19 -8.27
C SER A 402 -20.56 12.92 -8.02
N ASN A 403 -19.76 12.88 -9.09
CA ASN A 403 -18.30 12.69 -9.05
C ASN A 403 -17.85 11.52 -8.17
N VAL A 404 -18.49 10.36 -8.36
CA VAL A 404 -18.12 9.12 -7.68
C VAL A 404 -17.07 8.35 -8.51
N PHE A 405 -15.86 8.23 -7.98
CA PHE A 405 -14.82 7.34 -8.49
C PHE A 405 -14.95 5.91 -7.94
N CYS A 406 -15.38 5.77 -6.69
CA CYS A 406 -15.35 4.50 -5.97
C CYS A 406 -16.65 4.25 -5.19
N GLY A 407 -17.66 3.70 -5.88
CA GLY A 407 -18.96 3.41 -5.29
C GLY A 407 -18.92 2.22 -4.32
N PHE A 408 -19.47 2.43 -3.13
CA PHE A 408 -19.80 1.41 -2.14
C PHE A 408 -21.22 1.60 -1.61
N CYS A 409 -21.89 0.50 -1.28
CA CYS A 409 -23.24 0.56 -0.73
C CYS A 409 -23.24 1.24 0.64
N LYS A 410 -24.05 2.30 0.75
CA LYS A 410 -24.21 3.13 1.94
C LYS A 410 -25.68 3.40 2.23
N ASN A 411 -25.94 3.77 3.48
CA ASN A 411 -27.23 4.28 3.87
C ASN A 411 -27.42 5.70 3.34
N LYS A 412 -28.57 5.94 2.70
CA LYS A 412 -28.87 7.21 2.04
C LYS A 412 -28.93 8.41 2.98
N THR A 413 -29.29 8.19 4.25
CA THR A 413 -29.55 9.28 5.21
C THR A 413 -28.35 9.57 6.11
N THR A 414 -27.70 8.51 6.61
CA THR A 414 -26.58 8.60 7.56
C THR A 414 -25.22 8.56 6.87
N SER A 415 -25.17 8.21 5.58
CA SER A 415 -23.93 7.94 4.84
C SER A 415 -23.06 6.82 5.42
N ALA A 416 -23.58 6.03 6.37
CA ALA A 416 -22.89 4.86 6.91
C ALA A 416 -22.73 3.80 5.82
N PHE A 417 -21.56 3.19 5.70
CA PHE A 417 -21.27 2.15 4.70
C PHE A 417 -21.62 0.77 5.22
N LYS A 418 -22.07 -0.10 4.30
CA LYS A 418 -22.36 -1.50 4.63
C LYS A 418 -21.09 -2.20 5.12
N GLN A 419 -21.21 -2.95 6.22
CA GLN A 419 -20.17 -3.86 6.71
C GLN A 419 -20.60 -5.33 6.51
N PRO A 420 -19.83 -6.18 5.80
CA PRO A 420 -18.62 -5.86 5.03
C PRO A 420 -18.91 -4.96 3.84
N ALA A 421 -17.88 -4.26 3.36
CA ALA A 421 -17.99 -3.33 2.23
C ALA A 421 -18.47 -4.04 0.96
N VAL A 422 -19.42 -3.44 0.26
CA VAL A 422 -19.95 -3.94 -1.02
C VAL A 422 -19.73 -2.87 -2.07
N ALA A 423 -18.88 -3.15 -3.06
CA ALA A 423 -18.66 -2.27 -4.20
C ALA A 423 -19.93 -2.19 -5.05
N CYS A 424 -20.20 -1.01 -5.61
CA CYS A 424 -21.36 -0.77 -6.44
C CYS A 424 -21.02 0.23 -7.56
N THR A 425 -21.82 0.19 -8.61
CA THR A 425 -21.80 1.13 -9.73
C THR A 425 -23.12 1.87 -9.89
N SER A 426 -24.17 1.40 -9.20
CA SER A 426 -25.47 2.05 -9.14
C SER A 426 -26.24 1.62 -7.88
N ASN A 427 -27.35 2.30 -7.57
CA ASN A 427 -28.24 1.91 -6.47
C ASN A 427 -28.85 0.52 -6.65
N ALA A 428 -28.94 0.00 -7.88
CA ALA A 428 -29.47 -1.34 -8.14
C ALA A 428 -28.61 -2.45 -7.51
N ASP A 429 -27.29 -2.25 -7.49
CA ASP A 429 -26.33 -3.17 -6.86
C ASP A 429 -26.55 -3.26 -5.34
N CYS A 430 -27.18 -2.23 -4.76
CA CYS A 430 -27.43 -2.10 -3.34
C CYS A 430 -28.87 -2.45 -2.93
N ALA A 431 -29.74 -2.84 -3.88
CA ALA A 431 -31.16 -3.09 -3.62
C ALA A 431 -31.41 -4.24 -2.63
N GLY A 432 -30.50 -5.22 -2.59
CA GLY A 432 -30.55 -6.36 -1.67
C GLY A 432 -30.37 -5.98 -0.19
N PHE A 433 -29.94 -4.75 0.12
CA PHE A 433 -29.66 -4.29 1.48
C PHE A 433 -30.77 -3.41 2.08
N SER A 434 -31.98 -3.48 1.51
CA SER A 434 -33.17 -2.80 2.04
C SER A 434 -33.64 -3.31 3.39
N GLY A 435 -33.26 -4.55 3.75
CA GLY A 435 -33.54 -5.15 5.06
C GLY A 435 -32.53 -4.80 6.15
N ASP A 436 -31.43 -4.12 5.82
CA ASP A 436 -30.48 -3.67 6.83
C ASP A 436 -31.09 -2.57 7.71
N VAL A 437 -30.63 -2.47 8.95
CA VAL A 437 -31.04 -1.42 9.89
C VAL A 437 -29.80 -0.61 10.30
N PRO A 438 -29.58 0.59 9.72
CA PRO A 438 -30.39 1.25 8.69
C PRO A 438 -30.11 0.69 7.26
N PRO A 439 -31.01 0.89 6.28
CA PRO A 439 -30.91 0.26 4.95
C PRO A 439 -29.78 0.84 4.08
N HIS A 440 -28.95 0.00 3.46
CA HIS A 440 -27.79 0.43 2.66
C HIS A 440 -28.07 0.40 1.15
N THR A 441 -29.11 1.10 0.69
CA THR A 441 -29.60 1.03 -0.69
C THR A 441 -29.06 2.10 -1.64
N SER A 442 -28.10 2.91 -1.20
CA SER A 442 -27.50 3.99 -2.00
C SER A 442 -26.07 3.63 -2.38
N CYS A 443 -25.67 3.93 -3.61
CA CYS A 443 -24.30 3.75 -4.05
C CYS A 443 -23.56 5.08 -4.02
N GLY A 444 -22.38 5.11 -3.39
CA GLY A 444 -21.54 6.30 -3.40
C GLY A 444 -20.20 6.08 -2.72
N GLN A 445 -19.36 7.11 -2.71
CA GLN A 445 -18.15 7.15 -1.89
C GLN A 445 -18.38 8.05 -0.67
N ARG A 446 -17.37 8.24 0.18
CA ARG A 446 -17.53 9.11 1.37
C ARG A 446 -17.85 10.54 0.94
N THR A 447 -16.94 11.19 0.24
CA THR A 447 -17.14 12.54 -0.29
C THR A 447 -16.89 12.58 -1.79
N SER A 448 -17.70 13.35 -2.51
CA SER A 448 -17.58 13.61 -3.96
C SER A 448 -16.16 14.10 -4.32
N GLY A 449 -15.65 13.74 -5.50
CA GLY A 449 -14.32 14.17 -5.97
C GLY A 449 -13.16 13.29 -5.48
N ALA A 450 -11.93 13.81 -5.53
CA ALA A 450 -10.71 13.09 -5.20
C ALA A 450 -9.61 14.02 -4.65
N PHE A 451 -8.92 13.59 -3.60
CA PHE A 451 -7.63 14.05 -3.06
C PHE A 451 -7.44 15.53 -2.68
N SER A 452 -8.33 16.44 -3.06
CA SER A 452 -8.16 17.87 -2.85
C SER A 452 -9.50 18.59 -2.77
N ALA A 453 -9.57 19.59 -1.89
CA ALA A 453 -10.70 20.51 -1.77
C ALA A 453 -10.57 21.74 -2.70
N ALA A 454 -9.48 21.85 -3.47
CA ALA A 454 -9.23 23.01 -4.33
C ALA A 454 -10.26 23.15 -5.47
N ASP A 455 -10.75 22.03 -5.98
CA ASP A 455 -11.86 21.91 -6.92
C ASP A 455 -12.43 20.48 -6.84
N ILE A 456 -13.60 20.23 -7.42
CA ILE A 456 -14.21 18.90 -7.46
C ILE A 456 -13.63 18.12 -8.65
N ALA A 457 -12.76 17.15 -8.35
CA ALA A 457 -12.17 16.29 -9.37
C ALA A 457 -13.25 15.48 -10.12
N ARG A 458 -13.20 15.56 -11.46
CA ARG A 458 -13.94 14.73 -12.42
C ARG A 458 -13.09 13.59 -12.95
N THR A 459 -11.80 13.83 -13.19
CA THR A 459 -10.88 12.83 -13.75
C THR A 459 -9.56 12.81 -12.98
N ILE A 460 -9.06 11.61 -12.68
CA ILE A 460 -7.71 11.37 -12.21
C ILE A 460 -6.90 10.86 -13.39
N VAL A 461 -5.78 11.51 -13.69
CA VAL A 461 -4.82 11.08 -14.72
C VAL A 461 -3.47 10.81 -14.07
N GLU A 462 -2.94 9.63 -14.29
CA GLU A 462 -1.61 9.21 -13.88
C GLU A 462 -0.86 8.68 -15.10
N THR A 463 0.37 9.11 -15.30
CA THR A 463 1.21 8.77 -16.45
C THR A 463 2.51 8.16 -15.98
N GLY A 464 2.65 6.86 -16.24
CA GLY A 464 3.91 6.16 -16.04
C GLY A 464 4.93 6.53 -17.11
N ASN A 465 6.12 5.92 -17.00
CA ASN A 465 7.18 6.09 -17.97
C ASN A 465 7.86 4.74 -18.22
N ALA A 466 7.83 4.30 -19.47
CA ALA A 466 8.55 3.12 -19.92
C ALA A 466 10.01 3.48 -20.20
N VAL A 467 10.91 2.55 -19.93
CA VAL A 467 12.35 2.82 -19.99
C VAL A 467 12.98 2.66 -21.36
N GLY A 468 12.23 2.14 -22.35
CA GLY A 468 12.78 1.69 -23.62
C GLY A 468 13.34 0.27 -23.52
N PRO A 469 14.20 -0.15 -24.46
CA PRO A 469 14.75 -1.50 -24.50
C PRO A 469 15.48 -1.88 -23.20
N ILE A 470 15.13 -3.03 -22.62
CA ILE A 470 15.78 -3.59 -21.43
C ILE A 470 16.63 -4.78 -21.86
N VAL A 471 17.93 -4.69 -21.60
CA VAL A 471 18.88 -5.79 -21.86
C VAL A 471 18.87 -6.76 -20.68
N VAL A 472 18.63 -8.04 -20.96
CA VAL A 472 18.70 -9.12 -19.97
C VAL A 472 20.12 -9.25 -19.42
N GLY A 473 20.25 -9.26 -18.09
CA GLY A 473 21.54 -9.20 -17.39
C GLY A 473 22.22 -7.82 -17.43
N GLY A 474 21.57 -6.81 -17.99
CA GLY A 474 22.05 -5.43 -18.04
C GLY A 474 21.87 -4.68 -16.70
N PRO A 475 22.35 -3.42 -16.63
CA PRO A 475 22.17 -2.59 -15.45
C PRO A 475 20.69 -2.20 -15.26
N ALA A 476 20.29 -1.94 -14.02
CA ALA A 476 18.95 -1.46 -13.69
C ALA A 476 18.65 -0.13 -14.41
N GLN A 477 17.46 -0.03 -15.00
CA GLN A 477 17.05 1.12 -15.81
C GLN A 477 15.86 1.85 -15.17
N PRO A 478 15.75 3.18 -15.29
CA PRO A 478 14.70 3.96 -14.62
C PRO A 478 13.31 3.75 -15.23
N GLN A 479 12.30 3.47 -14.42
CA GLN A 479 10.90 3.37 -14.86
C GLN A 479 9.97 4.06 -13.87
N THR A 480 8.77 4.41 -14.34
CA THR A 480 7.67 4.82 -13.46
C THR A 480 6.46 3.93 -13.73
N LEU A 481 5.96 3.27 -12.68
CA LEU A 481 4.72 2.52 -12.71
C LEU A 481 3.62 3.32 -12.01
N VAL A 482 2.46 3.45 -12.62
CA VAL A 482 1.32 4.15 -12.03
C VAL A 482 0.11 3.24 -11.83
N SER A 483 -0.74 3.56 -10.86
CA SER A 483 -2.02 2.89 -10.66
C SER A 483 -3.07 3.83 -10.04
N ILE A 484 -4.32 3.61 -10.41
CA ILE A 484 -5.49 4.24 -9.79
C ILE A 484 -6.40 3.12 -9.31
N PHE A 485 -6.85 3.16 -8.07
CA PHE A 485 -7.60 2.09 -7.41
C PHE A 485 -8.70 2.64 -6.50
N CYS A 486 -9.50 1.75 -5.92
CA CYS A 486 -10.49 2.10 -4.90
C CYS A 486 -10.08 1.56 -3.55
N ILE A 487 -10.30 2.37 -2.52
CA ILE A 487 -10.05 2.00 -1.14
C ILE A 487 -11.41 1.82 -0.45
N PRO A 488 -11.74 0.63 0.05
CA PRO A 488 -12.97 0.41 0.81
C PRO A 488 -12.93 1.12 2.18
N PRO A 489 -14.07 1.27 2.87
CA PRO A 489 -14.06 1.75 4.26
C PRO A 489 -13.19 0.83 5.13
N SER A 490 -12.40 1.44 6.01
CA SER A 490 -11.67 0.71 7.06
C SER A 490 -12.56 0.33 8.24
N PHE A 491 -13.72 0.99 8.37
CA PHE A 491 -14.62 0.89 9.51
C PHE A 491 -13.98 1.38 10.83
N SER A 492 -12.84 2.07 10.75
CA SER A 492 -12.28 2.86 11.83
C SER A 492 -12.74 4.32 11.64
N PRO A 493 -13.57 4.88 12.55
CA PRO A 493 -14.06 6.25 12.40
C PRO A 493 -12.94 7.29 12.26
N ALA A 494 -11.82 7.10 12.96
CA ALA A 494 -10.68 8.01 12.90
C ALA A 494 -10.00 7.98 11.52
N VAL A 495 -9.74 6.79 10.98
CA VAL A 495 -9.07 6.64 9.68
C VAL A 495 -10.00 7.02 8.54
N ASP A 496 -11.26 6.56 8.57
CA ASP A 496 -12.20 6.87 7.50
C ASP A 496 -12.56 8.36 7.46
N ALA A 497 -12.60 9.04 8.60
CA ALA A 497 -12.80 10.49 8.64
C ALA A 497 -11.57 11.25 8.12
N ALA A 498 -10.36 10.89 8.58
CA ALA A 498 -9.15 11.60 8.20
C ALA A 498 -8.78 11.39 6.72
N ALA A 499 -8.76 10.14 6.25
CA ALA A 499 -8.40 9.78 4.89
C ALA A 499 -9.58 9.83 3.91
N ASP A 500 -10.75 10.30 4.36
CA ASP A 500 -11.99 10.41 3.58
C ASP A 500 -12.35 9.10 2.82
N LEU A 501 -12.35 7.98 3.57
CA LEU A 501 -12.62 6.64 3.05
C LEU A 501 -14.08 6.19 3.26
N PRO A 502 -14.66 5.42 2.32
CA PRO A 502 -14.07 4.97 1.07
C PRO A 502 -13.93 6.08 0.03
N GLY A 503 -12.94 5.93 -0.83
CA GLY A 503 -12.61 6.89 -1.87
C GLY A 503 -11.62 6.32 -2.88
N PRO A 504 -11.26 7.12 -3.90
CA PRO A 504 -10.20 6.76 -4.82
C PRO A 504 -8.84 6.69 -4.10
N GLY A 505 -7.90 6.03 -4.75
CA GLY A 505 -6.47 6.11 -4.46
C GLY A 505 -5.67 6.16 -5.75
N ALA A 506 -4.55 6.87 -5.74
CA ALA A 506 -3.63 6.97 -6.87
C ALA A 506 -2.18 6.87 -6.36
N VAL A 507 -1.34 6.15 -7.10
CA VAL A 507 0.06 5.95 -6.73
C VAL A 507 0.96 5.99 -7.97
N ALA A 508 2.10 6.67 -7.83
CA ALA A 508 3.17 6.67 -8.81
C ALA A 508 4.45 6.07 -8.19
N LEU A 509 4.84 4.88 -8.63
CA LEU A 509 6.04 4.18 -8.21
C LEU A 509 7.18 4.47 -9.19
N GLN A 510 7.91 5.56 -8.96
CA GLN A 510 9.16 5.84 -9.65
C GLN A 510 10.27 4.94 -9.10
N GLY A 511 11.15 4.44 -9.94
CA GLY A 511 12.20 3.52 -9.51
C GLY A 511 12.99 2.95 -10.67
N THR A 512 13.44 1.70 -10.53
CA THR A 512 14.21 0.99 -11.55
C THR A 512 13.65 -0.39 -11.87
N VAL A 513 13.99 -0.91 -13.04
CA VAL A 513 13.70 -2.27 -13.51
C VAL A 513 14.93 -2.95 -14.07
N VAL A 514 15.03 -4.26 -13.86
CA VAL A 514 16.03 -5.12 -14.49
C VAL A 514 15.40 -6.44 -14.90
N LEU A 515 15.87 -6.99 -16.02
CA LEU A 515 15.59 -8.35 -16.45
C LEU A 515 16.81 -9.23 -16.16
N THR A 516 16.60 -10.37 -15.51
CA THR A 516 17.69 -11.34 -15.24
C THR A 516 17.45 -12.64 -16.00
N PRO A 517 18.54 -13.32 -16.43
CA PRO A 517 18.45 -14.58 -17.16
C PRO A 517 17.90 -15.73 -16.32
#